data_AF-A0A812RX41-F1
#
_entry.id   AF-A0A812RX41-F1
#
_cell.length_a   1.000
_cell.length_b   1.000
_cell.length_c   1.000
_cell.angle_alpha   90.00
_cell.angle_beta   90.00
_cell.angle_gamma   90.00
#
_symmetry.space_group_name_H-M   'P 1'
#
loop_
_entity.id
_entity.type
_entity.pdbx_description
1 polymer ?
#
loop_
_entity_poly.entity_id
_entity_poly.type
_entity_poly.pdbx_seq_one_letter_code
_entity_poly.pdbx_strand_id
1 'polypeptide(L)'
;MEQQARYPHTWSLVDKGSRQKKCLNCGAQGHRAKECKAPGGGSASQKGSSKGDIVGASDTGATSSPTPTSEASRRVNFDVADVQAKVIRVLSELENLPCLGPTVASLGAWGRSKIFGVNSGRRALLDSGATHPLRHPRDDGEWSNAQDVSVQLAGDARTQMKQTIAGTLLSTDDLSQVIVPLVGKVIANLGYRLHWTAQACQLVGSNDEILPLEIRNGCPEIGEKTAHYLIEQLEQQQLAELDSTTQTSLRALTKLKASWWSYLQDYVKEGDVQQARAAVDKAVFFDYKYDIKDRLIIPRSERSVWDLLKDISVNRRARKRLLRAAAWIVRWDPPTVERFKDPLKHLSYFGDRVYVNVNAMVVDNDFEDVWKVLHWAAVSSCRSPPQ
;
A
#
# COMPACT_ATOMS: atom_id res chain seq x y z
N MET A 1 25.14 -18.00 19.29
CA MET A 1 24.32 -18.85 20.17
C MET A 1 23.69 -17.97 21.24
N GLU A 2 22.54 -17.38 20.94
CA GLU A 2 21.79 -16.58 21.92
C GLU A 2 21.04 -17.53 22.85
N GLN A 3 21.26 -17.38 24.16
CA GLN A 3 20.57 -18.16 25.19
C GLN A 3 19.13 -17.66 25.30
N GLN A 4 18.19 -18.49 24.82
CA GLN A 4 16.76 -18.26 24.95
C GLN A 4 16.35 -18.37 26.42
N ALA A 5 15.80 -17.30 27.00
CA ALA A 5 15.30 -17.29 28.36
C ALA A 5 14.15 -18.31 28.51
N ARG A 6 14.34 -19.30 29.39
CA ARG A 6 13.46 -20.47 29.56
C ARG A 6 12.16 -20.18 30.33
N TYR A 7 11.90 -18.92 30.71
CA TYR A 7 10.77 -18.57 31.59
C TYR A 7 10.01 -17.33 31.09
N PRO A 8 8.67 -17.35 31.10
CA PRO A 8 7.85 -16.23 30.64
C PRO A 8 7.93 -15.03 31.60
N HIS A 9 8.12 -13.84 31.05
CA HIS A 9 8.22 -12.58 31.81
C HIS A 9 6.86 -11.99 32.23
N THR A 10 5.73 -12.63 31.86
CA THR A 10 4.39 -12.12 32.17
C THR A 10 3.44 -13.23 32.59
N TRP A 11 2.85 -13.09 33.79
CA TRP A 11 1.94 -14.06 34.38
C TRP A 11 0.56 -14.12 33.72
N SER A 12 0.24 -13.18 32.82
CA SER A 12 -1.05 -13.09 32.12
C SER A 12 -1.33 -14.27 31.19
N LEU A 13 -0.29 -14.98 30.72
CA LEU A 13 -0.38 -16.10 29.78
C LEU A 13 -0.49 -17.47 30.45
N VAL A 14 -0.44 -17.54 31.78
CA VAL A 14 -0.45 -18.82 32.53
C VAL A 14 -1.89 -19.12 32.98
N ASP A 15 -2.35 -20.36 32.85
CA ASP A 15 -3.72 -20.74 33.23
C ASP A 15 -3.96 -20.59 34.76
N LYS A 16 -5.15 -20.12 35.17
CA LYS A 16 -5.47 -19.71 36.56
C LYS A 16 -5.21 -20.82 37.58
N GLY A 17 -5.53 -22.08 37.24
CA GLY A 17 -5.27 -23.24 38.09
C GLY A 17 -3.78 -23.58 38.25
N SER A 18 -2.96 -23.25 37.25
CA SER A 18 -1.51 -23.46 37.29
C SER A 18 -0.76 -22.32 38.00
N ARG A 19 -1.31 -21.09 38.01
CA ARG A 19 -0.78 -19.94 38.77
C ARG A 19 -0.75 -20.20 40.28
N GLN A 20 -1.77 -20.86 40.82
CA GLN A 20 -1.86 -21.14 42.26
C GLN A 20 -0.79 -22.12 42.76
N LYS A 21 -0.18 -22.92 41.88
CA LYS A 21 0.83 -23.95 42.21
C LYS A 21 2.28 -23.50 41.95
N LYS A 22 2.48 -22.31 41.38
CA LYS A 22 3.81 -21.77 41.04
C LYS A 22 4.19 -20.62 41.98
N CYS A 23 5.47 -20.53 42.30
CA CYS A 23 6.02 -19.44 43.08
C CYS A 23 5.95 -18.12 42.28
N LEU A 24 5.37 -17.08 42.87
CA LEU A 24 5.19 -15.78 42.21
C LEU A 24 6.51 -15.03 41.96
N ASN A 25 7.59 -15.38 42.68
CA ASN A 25 8.88 -14.70 42.53
C ASN A 25 9.80 -15.35 41.49
N CYS A 26 9.74 -16.68 41.31
CA CYS A 26 10.65 -17.41 40.41
C CYS A 26 9.96 -18.38 39.42
N GLY A 27 8.64 -18.53 39.47
CA GLY A 27 7.87 -19.38 38.56
C GLY A 27 7.96 -20.89 38.82
N ALA A 28 8.81 -21.35 39.76
CA ALA A 28 8.99 -22.77 40.06
C ALA A 28 7.78 -23.37 40.81
N GLN A 29 7.57 -24.68 40.64
CA GLN A 29 6.55 -25.43 41.39
C GLN A 29 7.16 -26.01 42.67
N GLY A 30 6.37 -26.11 43.74
CA GLY A 30 6.77 -26.77 44.99
C GLY A 30 7.10 -25.85 46.17
N HIS A 31 7.07 -24.53 46.01
CA HIS A 31 7.19 -23.58 47.12
C HIS A 31 6.38 -22.30 46.87
N ARG A 32 6.05 -21.56 47.93
CA ARG A 32 5.38 -20.26 47.86
C ARG A 32 6.40 -19.12 47.85
N ALA A 33 6.00 -17.92 47.44
CA ALA A 33 6.89 -16.76 47.35
C ALA A 33 7.60 -16.42 48.68
N LYS A 34 6.99 -16.75 49.83
CA LYS A 34 7.56 -16.54 51.17
C LYS A 34 8.76 -17.46 51.47
N GLU A 35 8.88 -18.59 50.76
CA GLU A 35 9.93 -19.61 50.94
C GLU A 35 10.93 -19.60 49.77
N CYS A 36 10.82 -18.62 48.88
CA CYS A 36 11.63 -18.53 47.67
C CYS A 36 13.03 -17.99 48.00
N LYS A 37 14.07 -18.71 47.59
CA LYS A 37 15.49 -18.31 47.77
C LYS A 37 16.05 -17.43 46.63
N ALA A 38 15.23 -17.09 45.63
CA ALA A 38 15.63 -16.20 44.54
C ALA A 38 15.73 -14.74 45.03
N PRO A 39 16.60 -13.89 44.46
CA PRO A 39 16.69 -12.47 44.83
C PRO A 39 15.31 -11.81 44.68
N GLY A 40 14.81 -11.20 45.76
CA GLY A 40 13.42 -10.69 45.89
C GLY A 40 12.46 -11.62 46.65
N GLY A 41 12.88 -12.83 47.01
CA GLY A 41 12.14 -13.77 47.85
C GLY A 41 12.78 -13.91 49.23
N GLY A 42 12.00 -13.66 50.29
CA GLY A 42 12.30 -14.06 51.66
C GLY A 42 13.56 -13.50 52.31
N SER A 43 13.51 -12.27 52.81
CA SER A 43 14.39 -11.81 53.90
C SER A 43 13.64 -10.82 54.80
N ALA A 44 12.95 -11.34 55.80
CA ALA A 44 12.58 -10.58 57.00
C ALA A 44 12.98 -11.42 58.21
N SER A 45 14.10 -11.05 58.81
CA SER A 45 14.60 -11.60 60.07
C SER A 45 13.82 -11.05 61.26
N GLN A 46 13.79 -11.83 62.35
CA GLN A 46 12.95 -11.70 63.55
C GLN A 46 13.27 -10.50 64.48
N LYS A 47 12.23 -9.99 65.16
CA LYS A 47 12.17 -9.53 66.58
C LYS A 47 10.71 -9.12 66.88
N GLY A 48 9.98 -9.52 67.91
CA GLY A 48 10.10 -10.47 69.02
C GLY A 48 8.80 -10.41 69.86
N SER A 49 8.48 -11.48 70.61
CA SER A 49 7.56 -11.58 71.79
C SER A 49 6.12 -11.08 71.63
N SER A 50 5.03 -11.83 71.86
CA SER A 50 4.72 -12.66 73.04
C SER A 50 3.52 -13.61 72.81
N LYS A 51 3.71 -14.86 73.25
CA LYS A 51 2.82 -15.84 73.90
C LYS A 51 1.29 -15.67 73.83
N GLY A 52 0.60 -16.74 73.43
CA GLY A 52 -0.83 -16.98 73.67
C GLY A 52 -1.38 -18.16 72.88
N ASP A 53 -1.25 -19.37 73.42
CA ASP A 53 -1.92 -20.59 72.95
C ASP A 53 -3.45 -20.44 72.99
N ILE A 54 -4.18 -21.10 72.07
CA ILE A 54 -5.34 -21.97 72.37
C ILE A 54 -5.77 -22.71 71.08
N VAL A 55 -6.01 -24.00 71.31
CA VAL A 55 -6.49 -25.08 70.44
C VAL A 55 -7.99 -24.92 70.14
N GLY A 56 -8.47 -25.39 68.98
CA GLY A 56 -9.90 -25.62 68.79
C GLY A 56 -10.30 -26.03 67.39
N ALA A 57 -10.49 -27.33 67.19
CA ALA A 57 -11.01 -27.94 65.97
C ALA A 57 -12.55 -27.96 65.93
N SER A 58 -13.05 -28.26 64.72
CA SER A 58 -14.30 -28.99 64.42
C SER A 58 -15.56 -28.17 64.08
N ASP A 59 -15.89 -28.21 62.79
CA ASP A 59 -17.06 -28.89 62.21
C ASP A 59 -18.39 -28.92 62.99
N THR A 60 -19.47 -28.39 62.39
CA THR A 60 -20.74 -29.09 62.06
C THR A 60 -21.85 -28.08 61.71
N GLY A 61 -22.73 -28.51 60.81
CA GLY A 61 -23.75 -27.69 60.15
C GLY A 61 -25.15 -27.70 60.79
N ALA A 62 -26.07 -27.19 59.95
CA ALA A 62 -27.52 -27.38 59.90
C ALA A 62 -28.44 -26.24 60.44
N THR A 63 -29.16 -25.65 59.47
CA THR A 63 -30.61 -25.32 59.46
C THR A 63 -31.22 -24.57 60.64
N SER A 64 -31.78 -23.38 60.39
CA SER A 64 -33.21 -23.13 60.08
C SER A 64 -33.59 -21.66 60.26
N SER A 65 -34.55 -21.21 59.44
CA SER A 65 -35.10 -19.85 59.37
C SER A 65 -35.79 -19.39 60.67
N PRO A 66 -35.99 -18.06 60.85
CA PRO A 66 -37.34 -17.51 60.66
C PRO A 66 -37.40 -16.09 60.06
N THR A 67 -38.52 -15.76 59.40
CA THR A 67 -39.00 -14.40 59.04
C THR A 67 -40.02 -13.93 60.11
N PRO A 68 -40.56 -12.68 60.10
CA PRO A 68 -40.22 -11.42 59.40
C PRO A 68 -40.03 -10.23 60.39
N THR A 69 -39.42 -9.10 60.05
CA THR A 69 -40.06 -7.87 59.52
C THR A 69 -39.03 -6.74 59.67
N SER A 70 -38.76 -5.95 58.64
CA SER A 70 -38.42 -4.50 58.73
C SER A 70 -38.03 -3.98 57.34
N GLU A 71 -38.57 -2.81 57.01
CA GLU A 71 -38.40 -2.05 55.79
C GLU A 71 -36.93 -1.81 55.42
N ALA A 72 -36.54 -2.21 54.21
CA ALA A 72 -35.38 -1.66 53.54
C ALA A 72 -35.77 -1.34 52.10
N SER A 73 -35.87 -0.04 51.81
CA SER A 73 -36.09 0.49 50.47
C SER A 73 -35.05 -0.08 49.50
N ARG A 74 -35.46 -1.00 48.62
CA ARG A 74 -34.69 -1.37 47.43
C ARG A 74 -34.61 -0.14 46.52
N ARG A 75 -33.47 0.55 46.50
CA ARG A 75 -33.12 1.41 45.38
C ARG A 75 -32.84 0.51 44.18
N VAL A 76 -33.80 0.46 43.25
CA VAL A 76 -33.60 -0.14 41.93
C VAL A 76 -32.84 0.90 41.11
N ASN A 77 -31.55 0.68 40.88
CA ASN A 77 -30.82 1.46 39.88
C ASN A 77 -31.33 1.03 38.51
N PHE A 78 -32.05 1.90 37.83
CA PHE A 78 -32.38 1.72 36.42
C PHE A 78 -31.21 2.24 35.59
N ASP A 79 -30.57 1.33 34.83
CA ASP A 79 -29.67 1.74 33.76
C ASP A 79 -30.50 2.34 32.62
N VAL A 80 -30.17 3.55 32.21
CA VAL A 80 -30.89 4.29 31.16
C VAL A 80 -30.82 3.54 29.84
N ALA A 81 -29.74 2.79 29.59
CA ALA A 81 -29.59 1.94 28.41
C ALA A 81 -30.56 0.74 28.42
N ASP A 82 -30.79 0.11 29.58
CA ASP A 82 -31.74 -1.00 29.72
C ASP A 82 -33.19 -0.54 29.57
N VAL A 83 -33.50 0.67 30.06
CA VAL A 83 -34.82 1.29 29.86
C VAL A 83 -35.03 1.62 28.39
N GLN A 84 -34.02 2.15 27.70
CA GLN A 84 -34.08 2.43 26.27
C GLN A 84 -34.27 1.15 25.44
N ALA A 85 -33.52 0.08 25.73
CA ALA A 85 -33.65 -1.19 25.03
C ALA A 85 -35.05 -1.83 25.23
N LYS A 86 -35.60 -1.75 26.44
CA LYS A 86 -36.96 -2.21 26.73
C LYS A 86 -38.02 -1.37 26.02
N VAL A 87 -37.86 -0.05 25.97
CA VAL A 87 -38.78 0.85 25.28
C VAL A 87 -38.75 0.59 23.76
N ILE A 88 -37.58 0.40 23.17
CA ILE A 88 -37.45 0.07 21.74
C ILE A 88 -38.13 -1.27 21.42
N ARG A 89 -37.96 -2.28 22.27
CA ARG A 89 -38.61 -3.59 22.10
C ARG A 89 -40.13 -3.48 22.17
N VAL A 90 -40.68 -2.78 23.16
CA VAL A 90 -42.13 -2.57 23.29
C VAL A 90 -42.69 -1.76 22.11
N LEU A 91 -41.96 -0.75 21.61
CA LEU A 91 -42.37 0.00 20.43
C LEU A 91 -42.38 -0.85 19.17
N SER A 92 -41.41 -1.77 19.00
CA SER A 92 -41.39 -2.72 17.88
C SER A 92 -42.52 -3.76 17.95
N GLU A 93 -42.94 -4.15 19.15
CA GLU A 93 -44.09 -5.05 19.34
C GLU A 93 -45.43 -4.33 19.06
N LEU A 94 -45.52 -3.03 19.38
CA LEU A 94 -46.69 -2.20 19.09
C LEU A 94 -46.84 -1.85 17.60
N GLU A 95 -45.74 -1.78 16.85
CA GLU A 95 -45.75 -1.54 15.40
C GLU A 95 -46.36 -2.72 14.61
N ASN A 96 -46.28 -3.93 15.15
CA ASN A 96 -46.83 -5.15 14.56
C ASN A 96 -48.34 -5.35 14.85
N LEU A 97 -49.01 -4.40 15.51
CA LEU A 97 -50.45 -4.45 15.77
C LEU A 97 -51.25 -3.68 14.70
N PRO A 98 -52.25 -4.31 14.06
CA PRO A 98 -52.91 -3.79 12.85
C PRO A 98 -53.71 -2.49 13.06
N CYS A 99 -54.08 -2.16 14.30
CA CYS A 99 -54.84 -0.94 14.62
C CYS A 99 -53.98 0.24 15.09
N LEU A 100 -52.70 0.02 15.43
CA LEU A 100 -51.83 1.05 16.02
C LEU A 100 -50.66 1.45 15.10
N GLY A 101 -50.39 0.69 14.03
CA GLY A 101 -49.32 0.96 13.07
C GLY A 101 -49.25 2.41 12.55
N PRO A 102 -50.34 3.01 12.05
CA PRO A 102 -50.30 4.38 11.50
C PRO A 102 -49.97 5.44 12.56
N THR A 103 -50.43 5.24 13.79
CA THR A 103 -50.25 6.16 14.93
C THR A 103 -48.84 6.02 15.52
N VAL A 104 -48.32 4.79 15.61
CA VAL A 104 -46.95 4.48 16.07
C VAL A 104 -45.90 4.94 15.05
N ALA A 105 -46.14 4.78 13.75
CA ALA A 105 -45.26 5.29 12.70
C ALA A 105 -45.15 6.83 12.75
N SER A 106 -46.27 7.52 12.97
CA SER A 106 -46.29 8.99 13.13
C SER A 106 -45.60 9.46 14.42
N LEU A 107 -45.76 8.71 15.52
CA LEU A 107 -45.03 8.94 16.79
C LEU A 107 -43.55 8.57 16.71
N GLY A 108 -43.16 7.60 15.88
CA GLY A 108 -41.75 7.23 15.64
C GLY A 108 -40.99 8.30 14.83
N ALA A 109 -41.70 9.07 14.00
CA ALA A 109 -41.14 10.22 13.28
C ALA A 109 -40.99 11.45 14.19
N TRP A 110 -41.96 11.71 15.08
CA TRP A 110 -41.89 12.82 16.05
C TRP A 110 -41.03 12.54 17.28
N GLY A 111 -41.00 11.30 17.77
CA GLY A 111 -40.23 10.86 18.94
C GLY A 111 -38.72 10.82 18.69
N ARG A 112 -38.29 10.59 17.44
CA ARG A 112 -36.89 10.66 17.02
C ARG A 112 -36.29 12.06 17.19
N SER A 113 -37.08 13.12 17.02
CA SER A 113 -36.56 14.50 17.07
C SER A 113 -36.65 15.16 18.45
N LYS A 114 -37.46 14.64 19.38
CA LYS A 114 -37.72 15.31 20.68
C LYS A 114 -37.25 14.55 21.91
N ILE A 115 -36.99 13.24 21.81
CA ILE A 115 -36.30 12.47 22.85
C ILE A 115 -34.77 12.63 22.73
N PHE A 116 -34.27 12.87 21.51
CA PHE A 116 -32.89 13.27 21.24
C PHE A 116 -32.73 14.80 21.34
N GLY A 117 -33.00 15.33 22.53
CA GLY A 117 -32.65 16.70 22.90
C GLY A 117 -31.15 16.89 23.13
N VAL A 118 -30.30 16.46 22.19
CA VAL A 118 -28.95 16.95 21.87
C VAL A 118 -28.66 16.41 20.47
N ASN A 119 -28.24 17.27 19.54
CA ASN A 119 -27.62 16.91 18.26
C ASN A 119 -26.30 16.13 18.48
N SER A 120 -26.33 14.96 19.10
CA SER A 120 -25.19 14.04 19.14
C SER A 120 -25.29 13.16 17.91
N GLY A 121 -24.72 13.64 16.81
CA GLY A 121 -24.53 12.81 15.61
C GLY A 121 -23.84 11.50 15.97
N ARG A 122 -24.15 10.45 15.21
CA ARG A 122 -23.45 9.15 15.29
C ARG A 122 -21.93 9.36 15.33
N ARG A 123 -21.25 8.52 16.10
CA ARG A 123 -19.83 8.64 16.41
C ARG A 123 -19.08 7.46 15.81
N ALA A 124 -17.87 7.69 15.35
CA ALA A 124 -16.97 6.67 14.86
C ALA A 124 -15.82 6.46 15.85
N LEU A 125 -15.36 5.21 15.93
CA LEU A 125 -14.24 4.78 16.76
C LEU A 125 -12.92 4.99 16.00
N LEU A 126 -11.94 5.58 16.66
CA LEU A 126 -10.56 5.59 16.18
C LEU A 126 -9.80 4.45 16.85
N ASP A 127 -9.57 3.37 16.11
CA ASP A 127 -8.97 2.15 16.66
C ASP A 127 -7.51 2.02 16.22
N SER A 128 -6.61 1.91 17.20
CA SER A 128 -5.19 1.65 16.97
C SER A 128 -4.90 0.21 16.54
N GLY A 129 -5.78 -0.74 16.87
CA GLY A 129 -5.65 -2.16 16.54
C GLY A 129 -6.28 -2.55 15.20
N ALA A 130 -7.09 -1.67 14.61
CA ALA A 130 -7.70 -1.92 13.30
C ALA A 130 -6.64 -1.83 12.19
N THR A 131 -6.73 -2.74 11.23
CA THR A 131 -5.87 -2.75 10.03
C THR A 131 -6.54 -2.05 8.84
N HIS A 132 -7.88 -2.08 8.79
CA HIS A 132 -8.70 -1.55 7.70
C HIS A 132 -9.85 -0.72 8.25
N PRO A 133 -10.31 0.31 7.53
CA PRO A 133 -11.52 1.04 7.92
C PRO A 133 -12.75 0.15 7.82
N LEU A 134 -13.75 0.41 8.66
CA LEU A 134 -15.05 -0.26 8.65
C LEU A 134 -16.15 0.79 8.56
N ARG A 135 -17.08 0.64 7.62
CA ARG A 135 -18.28 1.48 7.50
C ARG A 135 -19.43 0.75 6.81
N HIS A 136 -20.59 1.37 6.80
CA HIS A 136 -21.70 0.93 5.94
C HIS A 136 -21.39 1.19 4.46
N PRO A 137 -21.94 0.37 3.55
CA PRO A 137 -21.94 0.67 2.12
C PRO A 137 -22.69 1.98 1.86
N ARG A 138 -22.18 2.77 0.90
CA ARG A 138 -22.83 4.01 0.43
C ARG A 138 -24.08 3.71 -0.38
N ASP A 139 -24.03 2.63 -1.17
CA ASP A 139 -25.11 2.16 -2.02
C ASP A 139 -25.01 0.64 -2.25
N ASP A 140 -26.09 0.06 -2.80
CA ASP A 140 -26.18 -1.38 -3.09
C ASP A 140 -25.18 -1.84 -4.16
N GLY A 141 -24.73 -0.93 -5.03
CA GLY A 141 -23.72 -1.19 -6.06
C GLY A 141 -22.33 -1.39 -5.44
N GLU A 142 -21.95 -0.56 -4.48
CA GLU A 142 -20.71 -0.69 -3.71
C GLU A 142 -20.68 -2.03 -2.97
N TRP A 143 -21.79 -2.41 -2.35
CA TRP A 143 -21.91 -3.71 -1.69
C TRP A 143 -21.76 -4.89 -2.67
N SER A 144 -22.43 -4.81 -3.83
CA SER A 144 -22.42 -5.88 -4.83
C SER A 144 -21.05 -6.07 -5.50
N ASN A 145 -20.30 -4.98 -5.69
CA ASN A 145 -18.96 -5.00 -6.28
C ASN A 145 -17.85 -5.38 -5.27
N ALA A 146 -18.15 -5.38 -3.97
CA ALA A 146 -17.18 -5.66 -2.93
C ALA A 146 -16.93 -7.18 -2.74
N GLN A 147 -15.68 -7.52 -2.46
CA GLN A 147 -15.21 -8.89 -2.36
C GLN A 147 -15.48 -9.48 -0.98
N ASP A 148 -15.99 -10.72 -0.91
CA ASP A 148 -16.17 -11.43 0.35
C ASP A 148 -14.82 -11.78 1.00
N VAL A 149 -14.67 -11.42 2.27
CA VAL A 149 -13.46 -11.64 3.06
C VAL A 149 -13.81 -12.16 4.46
N SER A 150 -12.94 -12.99 5.01
CA SER A 150 -13.03 -13.43 6.41
C SER A 150 -12.09 -12.57 7.26
N VAL A 151 -12.65 -11.88 8.25
CA VAL A 151 -11.91 -11.01 9.17
C VAL A 151 -11.82 -11.64 10.56
N GLN A 152 -10.71 -11.42 11.24
CA GLN A 152 -10.52 -11.80 12.63
C GLN A 152 -10.85 -10.60 13.52
N LEU A 153 -11.86 -10.77 14.37
CA LEU A 153 -12.24 -9.80 15.39
C LEU A 153 -11.33 -9.92 16.62
N ALA A 154 -11.38 -8.91 17.49
CA ALA A 154 -10.76 -8.99 18.80
C ALA A 154 -11.33 -10.20 19.58
N GLY A 155 -10.44 -11.07 20.08
CA GLY A 155 -10.84 -12.28 20.82
C GLY A 155 -11.03 -13.54 19.97
N ASP A 156 -10.32 -13.67 18.84
CA ASP A 156 -10.26 -14.85 17.96
C ASP A 156 -11.56 -15.27 17.25
N ALA A 157 -12.63 -14.48 17.38
CA ALA A 157 -13.83 -14.66 16.58
C ALA A 157 -13.58 -14.30 15.11
N ARG A 158 -14.17 -15.05 14.18
CA ARG A 158 -14.10 -14.76 12.74
C ARG A 158 -15.48 -14.41 12.20
N THR A 159 -15.54 -13.36 11.38
CA THR A 159 -16.77 -12.88 10.75
C THR A 159 -16.55 -12.74 9.25
N GLN A 160 -17.60 -12.96 8.46
CA GLN A 160 -17.58 -12.66 7.03
C GLN A 160 -18.02 -11.21 6.81
N MET A 161 -17.23 -10.49 6.04
CA MET A 161 -17.48 -9.10 5.65
C MET A 161 -17.19 -8.95 4.16
N LYS A 162 -17.53 -7.78 3.60
CA LYS A 162 -17.12 -7.41 2.25
C LYS A 162 -16.02 -6.36 2.28
N GLN A 163 -15.13 -6.38 1.30
CA GLN A 163 -14.03 -5.44 1.19
C GLN A 163 -14.04 -4.75 -0.18
N THR A 164 -13.86 -3.43 -0.19
CA THR A 164 -13.72 -2.65 -1.43
C THR A 164 -12.32 -2.83 -2.05
N ILE A 165 -12.17 -2.44 -3.31
CA ILE A 165 -10.86 -2.41 -3.98
C ILE A 165 -9.83 -1.51 -3.28
N ALA A 166 -10.28 -0.49 -2.56
CA ALA A 166 -9.45 0.40 -1.76
C ALA A 166 -9.04 -0.23 -0.42
N GLY A 167 -9.65 -1.36 -0.04
CA GLY A 167 -9.36 -2.10 1.19
C GLY A 167 -10.31 -1.79 2.36
N THR A 168 -11.31 -0.95 2.20
CA THR A 168 -12.31 -0.65 3.25
C THR A 168 -13.26 -1.83 3.45
N LEU A 169 -13.51 -2.21 4.70
CA LEU A 169 -14.49 -3.22 5.08
C LEU A 169 -15.90 -2.62 5.14
N LEU A 170 -16.86 -3.37 4.62
CA LEU A 170 -18.26 -3.03 4.57
C LEU A 170 -19.08 -3.97 5.46
N SER A 171 -19.99 -3.38 6.23
CA SER A 171 -20.95 -4.09 7.08
C SER A 171 -22.36 -3.57 6.81
N THR A 172 -23.34 -4.49 6.77
CA THR A 172 -24.78 -4.16 6.69
C THR A 172 -25.45 -4.11 8.06
N ASP A 173 -24.73 -4.43 9.13
CA ASP A 173 -25.26 -4.37 10.50
C ASP A 173 -25.41 -2.91 10.94
N ASP A 174 -26.65 -2.45 11.14
CA ASP A 174 -26.97 -1.09 11.61
C ASP A 174 -26.40 -0.78 13.00
N LEU A 175 -26.03 -1.80 13.77
CA LEU A 175 -25.40 -1.66 15.08
C LEU A 175 -23.87 -1.53 14.99
N SER A 176 -23.28 -1.78 13.81
CA SER A 176 -21.83 -1.66 13.64
C SER A 176 -21.40 -0.20 13.64
N GLN A 177 -20.47 0.14 14.53
CA GLN A 177 -19.87 1.47 14.59
C GLN A 177 -18.85 1.62 13.46
N VAL A 178 -18.76 2.82 12.87
CA VAL A 178 -17.68 3.15 11.92
C VAL A 178 -16.33 3.10 12.64
N ILE A 179 -15.35 2.42 12.06
CA ILE A 179 -13.99 2.30 12.61
C ILE A 179 -12.99 2.93 11.65
N VAL A 180 -12.13 3.79 12.18
CA VAL A 180 -11.03 4.43 11.45
C VAL A 180 -9.69 3.98 12.06
N PRO A 181 -8.77 3.37 11.28
CA PRO A 181 -7.49 2.90 11.79
C PRO A 181 -6.54 4.04 12.16
N LEU A 182 -6.23 4.18 13.45
CA LEU A 182 -5.49 5.33 13.98
C LEU A 182 -3.98 5.26 13.63
N VAL A 183 -3.30 4.21 14.08
CA VAL A 183 -1.82 4.15 14.04
C VAL A 183 -1.29 3.81 12.64
N GLY A 184 -1.89 2.82 11.98
CA GLY A 184 -1.36 2.30 10.71
C GLY A 184 -1.74 3.09 9.46
N LYS A 185 -2.79 3.92 9.51
CA LYS A 185 -3.33 4.60 8.32
C LYS A 185 -3.44 6.11 8.54
N VAL A 186 -4.20 6.57 9.53
CA VAL A 186 -4.38 8.02 9.75
C VAL A 186 -3.08 8.71 10.15
N ILE A 187 -2.31 8.12 11.06
CA ILE A 187 -1.02 8.69 11.48
C ILE A 187 0.06 8.47 10.42
N ALA A 188 0.21 7.23 9.95
CA ALA A 188 1.31 6.88 9.03
C ALA A 188 1.11 7.37 7.59
N ASN A 189 -0.10 7.24 7.02
CA ASN A 189 -0.34 7.53 5.60
C ASN A 189 -0.81 8.96 5.37
N LEU A 190 -1.71 9.46 6.23
CA LEU A 190 -2.24 10.84 6.12
C LEU A 190 -1.40 11.86 6.92
N GLY A 191 -0.41 11.42 7.70
CA GLY A 191 0.53 12.30 8.39
C GLY A 191 -0.04 13.04 9.61
N TYR A 192 -1.18 12.58 10.15
CA TYR A 192 -1.72 13.13 11.39
C TYR A 192 -0.88 12.71 12.60
N ARG A 193 -0.95 13.49 13.68
CA ARG A 193 -0.33 13.18 14.98
C ARG A 193 -1.39 13.16 16.07
N LEU A 194 -1.38 12.12 16.89
CA LEU A 194 -2.23 12.07 18.09
C LEU A 194 -1.59 12.90 19.20
N HIS A 195 -2.28 13.95 19.63
CA HIS A 195 -1.96 14.72 20.82
C HIS A 195 -2.85 14.27 21.98
N TRP A 196 -2.29 13.50 22.90
CA TRP A 196 -2.99 13.01 24.08
C TRP A 196 -2.40 13.63 25.35
N THR A 197 -3.20 14.38 26.09
CA THR A 197 -2.86 14.98 27.39
C THR A 197 -3.93 14.67 28.42
N ALA A 198 -3.68 15.04 29.68
CA ALA A 198 -4.69 14.93 30.75
C ALA A 198 -5.93 15.82 30.49
N GLN A 199 -5.80 16.84 29.65
CA GLN A 199 -6.83 17.86 29.42
C GLN A 199 -7.53 17.71 28.05
N ALA A 200 -6.86 17.10 27.07
CA ALA A 200 -7.37 17.01 25.71
C ALA A 200 -6.81 15.80 24.96
N CYS A 201 -7.64 15.22 24.10
CA CYS A 201 -7.28 14.22 23.11
C CYS A 201 -7.66 14.76 21.73
N GLN A 202 -6.67 14.96 20.85
CA GLN A 202 -6.86 15.64 19.57
C GLN A 202 -5.95 15.02 18.50
N LEU A 203 -6.40 15.00 17.25
CA LEU A 203 -5.56 14.69 16.09
C LEU A 203 -5.12 16.00 15.43
N VAL A 204 -3.83 16.14 15.17
CA VAL A 204 -3.24 17.31 14.53
C VAL A 204 -2.73 16.91 13.15
N GLY A 205 -3.27 17.51 12.09
CA GLY A 205 -2.86 17.28 10.70
C GLY A 205 -1.57 18.03 10.32
N SER A 206 -1.09 17.81 9.09
CA SER A 206 0.12 18.48 8.57
C SER A 206 -0.01 20.00 8.42
N ASN A 207 -1.24 20.50 8.28
CA ASN A 207 -1.56 21.91 8.08
C ASN A 207 -2.02 22.60 9.38
N ASP A 208 -1.62 22.08 10.54
CA ASP A 208 -2.10 22.48 11.88
C ASP A 208 -3.63 22.39 12.04
N GLU A 209 -4.29 21.55 11.23
CA GLU A 209 -5.70 21.20 11.40
C GLU A 209 -5.88 20.39 12.69
N ILE A 210 -6.76 20.84 13.59
CA ILE A 210 -7.03 20.16 14.86
C ILE A 210 -8.40 19.50 14.80
N LEU A 211 -8.42 18.17 14.88
CA LEU A 211 -9.62 17.35 14.98
C LEU A 211 -9.81 16.94 16.45
N PRO A 212 -10.80 17.51 17.17
CA PRO A 212 -11.04 17.16 18.56
C PRO A 212 -11.61 15.74 18.71
N LEU A 213 -11.07 14.98 19.65
CA LEU A 213 -11.52 13.64 19.99
C LEU A 213 -12.24 13.66 21.33
N GLU A 214 -13.33 12.89 21.47
CA GLU A 214 -13.89 12.60 22.80
C GLU A 214 -13.50 11.20 23.21
N ILE A 215 -13.18 11.02 24.49
CA ILE A 215 -12.89 9.70 25.04
C ILE A 215 -14.20 9.15 25.63
N ARG A 216 -14.70 8.05 25.07
CA ARG A 216 -15.85 7.30 25.61
C ARG A 216 -15.42 5.88 25.91
N ASN A 217 -15.69 5.42 27.14
CA ASN A 217 -15.31 4.07 27.60
C ASN A 217 -13.80 3.75 27.41
N GLY A 218 -12.93 4.76 27.45
CA GLY A 218 -11.49 4.61 27.26
C GLY A 218 -11.03 4.62 25.79
N CYS A 219 -11.95 4.77 24.84
CA CYS A 219 -11.65 4.80 23.41
C CYS A 219 -11.87 6.20 22.83
N PRO A 220 -10.97 6.67 21.93
CA PRO A 220 -11.16 7.94 21.24
C PRO A 220 -12.21 7.81 20.13
N GLU A 221 -13.16 8.74 20.11
CA GLU A 221 -14.24 8.82 19.14
C GLU A 221 -14.33 10.19 18.46
N ILE A 222 -14.71 10.18 17.18
CA ILE A 222 -14.96 11.38 16.36
C ILE A 222 -16.38 11.39 15.81
N GLY A 223 -16.81 12.55 15.30
CA GLY A 223 -18.06 12.63 14.54
C GLY A 223 -17.99 11.75 13.28
N GLU A 224 -19.07 11.02 13.00
CA GLU A 224 -19.14 10.10 11.86
C GLU A 224 -18.87 10.80 10.51
N LYS A 225 -19.31 12.05 10.34
CA LYS A 225 -18.99 12.85 9.14
C LYS A 225 -17.48 13.03 8.93
N THR A 226 -16.77 13.39 10.00
CA THR A 226 -15.30 13.52 9.98
C THR A 226 -14.64 12.17 9.75
N ALA A 227 -15.20 11.09 10.31
CA ALA A 227 -14.70 9.74 10.09
C ALA A 227 -14.80 9.32 8.63
N HIS A 228 -15.95 9.53 7.98
CA HIS A 228 -16.10 9.26 6.56
C HIS A 228 -15.14 10.07 5.70
N TYR A 229 -14.89 11.34 6.05
CA TYR A 229 -13.90 12.17 5.38
C TYR A 229 -12.47 11.59 5.49
N LEU A 230 -12.08 11.10 6.67
CA LEU A 230 -10.79 10.43 6.86
C LEU A 230 -10.71 9.11 6.07
N ILE A 231 -11.78 8.31 6.07
CA ILE A 231 -11.85 7.07 5.30
C ILE A 231 -11.72 7.35 3.81
N GLU A 232 -12.42 8.36 3.30
CA GLU A 232 -12.36 8.73 1.89
C GLU A 232 -10.95 9.16 1.47
N GLN A 233 -10.25 9.95 2.30
CA GLN A 233 -8.85 10.30 2.04
C GLN A 233 -7.94 9.06 2.01
N LEU A 234 -8.13 8.11 2.94
CA LEU A 234 -7.39 6.85 2.94
C LEU A 234 -7.66 6.02 1.69
N GLU A 235 -8.93 5.93 1.27
CA GLU A 235 -9.34 5.23 0.05
C GLU A 235 -8.67 5.85 -1.18
N GLN A 236 -8.69 7.18 -1.31
CA GLN A 236 -8.08 7.89 -2.44
C GLN A 236 -6.56 7.68 -2.52
N GLN A 237 -5.85 7.77 -1.40
CA GLN A 237 -4.40 7.55 -1.37
C GLN A 237 -4.04 6.11 -1.73
N GLN A 238 -4.79 5.14 -1.21
CA GLN A 238 -4.54 3.72 -1.46
C GLN A 238 -4.85 3.32 -2.91
N LEU A 239 -5.90 3.89 -3.50
CA LEU A 239 -6.20 3.71 -4.93
C LEU A 239 -5.10 4.30 -5.82
N ALA A 240 -4.63 5.51 -5.52
CA ALA A 240 -3.55 6.14 -6.28
C ALA A 240 -2.23 5.34 -6.21
N GLU A 241 -1.90 4.79 -5.04
CA GLU A 241 -0.75 3.91 -4.86
C GLU A 241 -0.88 2.61 -5.66
N LEU A 242 -2.06 2.00 -5.64
CA LEU A 242 -2.35 0.78 -6.40
C LEU A 242 -2.27 1.04 -7.91
N ASP A 243 -2.81 2.15 -8.39
CA ASP A 243 -2.75 2.57 -9.79
C ASP A 243 -1.31 2.84 -10.25
N SER A 244 -0.50 3.52 -9.43
CA SER A 244 0.93 3.73 -9.71
C SER A 244 1.69 2.40 -9.84
N THR A 245 1.42 1.47 -8.91
CA THR A 245 2.07 0.17 -8.86
C THR A 245 1.66 -0.72 -10.04
N THR A 246 0.37 -0.74 -10.37
CA THR A 246 -0.14 -1.47 -11.54
C THR A 246 0.39 -0.88 -12.84
N GLN A 247 0.40 0.45 -13.01
CA GLN A 247 1.01 1.09 -14.19
C GLN A 247 2.50 0.76 -14.33
N THR A 248 3.25 0.78 -13.22
CA THR A 248 4.68 0.42 -13.23
C THR A 248 4.88 -1.02 -13.69
N SER A 249 4.06 -1.94 -13.17
CA SER A 249 4.07 -3.35 -13.56
C SER A 249 3.69 -3.54 -15.03
N LEU A 250 2.66 -2.84 -15.50
CA LEU A 250 2.24 -2.87 -16.90
C LEU A 250 3.33 -2.33 -17.83
N ARG A 251 3.99 -1.23 -17.48
CA ARG A 251 5.12 -0.69 -18.25
C ARG A 251 6.27 -1.70 -18.32
N ALA A 252 6.58 -2.39 -17.23
CA ALA A 252 7.60 -3.43 -17.22
C ALA A 252 7.21 -4.59 -18.15
N LEU A 253 5.96 -5.06 -18.10
CA LEU A 253 5.46 -6.11 -19.00
C LEU A 253 5.48 -5.69 -20.47
N THR A 254 5.10 -4.45 -20.77
CA THR A 254 5.16 -3.91 -22.14
C THR A 254 6.61 -3.87 -22.65
N LYS A 255 7.57 -3.45 -21.82
CA LYS A 255 9.01 -3.50 -22.16
C LYS A 255 9.50 -4.94 -22.39
N LEU A 256 9.04 -5.90 -21.61
CA LEU A 256 9.39 -7.31 -21.84
C LEU A 256 8.86 -7.80 -23.19
N LYS A 257 7.60 -7.47 -23.53
CA LYS A 257 6.94 -7.84 -24.79
C LYS A 257 7.35 -6.99 -26.00
N ALA A 258 8.03 -5.87 -25.78
CA ALA A 258 8.48 -4.98 -26.85
C ALA A 258 9.43 -5.72 -27.81
N SER A 259 9.09 -5.69 -29.10
CA SER A 259 9.89 -6.31 -30.17
C SER A 259 11.16 -5.50 -30.42
N TRP A 260 12.17 -6.11 -31.04
CA TRP A 260 13.39 -5.39 -31.44
C TRP A 260 13.10 -4.11 -32.24
N TRP A 261 12.04 -4.13 -33.06
CA TRP A 261 11.61 -3.00 -33.88
C TRP A 261 11.11 -1.81 -33.04
N SER A 262 10.36 -2.06 -31.96
CA SER A 262 9.87 -0.98 -31.09
C SER A 262 11.02 -0.22 -30.42
N TYR A 263 12.00 -0.95 -29.88
CA TYR A 263 13.24 -0.35 -29.34
C TYR A 263 14.02 0.45 -30.38
N LEU A 264 14.05 -0.02 -31.64
CA LEU A 264 14.70 0.71 -32.72
C LEU A 264 13.94 2.00 -33.06
N GLN A 265 12.61 1.98 -33.09
CA GLN A 265 11.80 3.18 -33.32
C GLN A 265 11.99 4.22 -32.22
N ASP A 266 12.04 3.79 -30.95
CA ASP A 266 12.27 4.67 -29.82
C ASP A 266 13.67 5.28 -29.86
N TYR A 267 14.69 4.49 -30.20
CA TYR A 267 16.04 5.00 -30.47
C TYR A 267 16.06 6.07 -31.57
N VAL A 268 15.36 5.85 -32.69
CA VAL A 268 15.32 6.83 -33.79
C VAL A 268 14.66 8.15 -33.36
N LYS A 269 13.65 8.08 -32.48
CA LYS A 269 12.94 9.28 -31.98
C LYS A 269 13.74 10.02 -30.91
N GLU A 270 14.18 9.30 -29.88
CA GLU A 270 14.77 9.87 -28.66
C GLU A 270 16.29 10.01 -28.74
N GLY A 271 16.96 9.17 -29.55
CA GLY A 271 18.41 9.08 -29.63
C GLY A 271 19.08 8.32 -28.48
N ASP A 272 18.32 7.59 -27.66
CA ASP A 272 18.84 6.83 -26.52
C ASP A 272 19.56 5.54 -26.96
N VAL A 273 20.88 5.54 -26.80
CA VAL A 273 21.80 4.42 -27.11
C VAL A 273 21.40 3.13 -26.40
N GLN A 274 20.77 3.19 -25.22
CA GLN A 274 20.34 1.98 -24.51
C GLN A 274 19.18 1.29 -25.23
N GLN A 275 18.26 2.04 -25.83
CA GLN A 275 17.20 1.45 -26.66
C GLN A 275 17.78 0.77 -27.90
N ALA A 276 18.79 1.38 -28.55
CA ALA A 276 19.48 0.74 -29.67
C ALA A 276 20.16 -0.57 -29.27
N ARG A 277 20.84 -0.60 -28.11
CA ARG A 277 21.49 -1.81 -27.61
C ARG A 277 20.48 -2.92 -27.33
N ALA A 278 19.35 -2.57 -26.71
CA ALA A 278 18.24 -3.48 -26.45
C ALA A 278 17.59 -3.99 -27.75
N ALA A 279 17.47 -3.15 -28.78
CA ALA A 279 16.99 -3.55 -30.10
C ALA A 279 17.89 -4.63 -30.72
N VAL A 280 19.21 -4.41 -30.70
CA VAL A 280 20.19 -5.37 -31.23
C VAL A 280 20.18 -6.68 -30.43
N ASP A 281 20.03 -6.61 -29.10
CA ASP A 281 19.89 -7.82 -28.27
C ASP A 281 18.68 -8.64 -28.65
N LYS A 282 17.51 -8.00 -28.81
CA LYS A 282 16.25 -8.66 -29.15
C LYS A 282 16.16 -9.08 -30.62
N ALA A 283 17.00 -8.55 -31.51
CA ALA A 283 17.04 -8.95 -32.91
C ALA A 283 17.78 -10.29 -33.06
N VAL A 284 17.01 -11.37 -33.23
CA VAL A 284 17.56 -12.74 -33.32
C VAL A 284 18.35 -13.02 -34.60
N PHE A 285 18.19 -12.19 -35.63
CA PHE A 285 18.81 -12.38 -36.95
C PHE A 285 20.21 -11.77 -37.07
N PHE A 286 20.72 -11.11 -36.02
CA PHE A 286 22.10 -10.64 -36.00
C PHE A 286 23.01 -11.67 -35.35
N ASP A 287 23.97 -12.18 -36.13
CA ASP A 287 25.00 -13.11 -35.64
C ASP A 287 26.15 -12.36 -34.92
N TYR A 288 26.41 -11.10 -35.29
CA TYR A 288 27.54 -10.28 -34.80
C TYR A 288 27.08 -9.14 -33.89
N LYS A 289 26.29 -9.45 -32.85
CA LYS A 289 25.67 -8.44 -31.98
C LYS A 289 26.68 -7.55 -31.25
N TYR A 290 27.84 -8.10 -30.87
CA TYR A 290 28.86 -7.35 -30.16
C TYR A 290 29.44 -6.23 -31.04
N ASP A 291 29.89 -6.57 -32.25
CA ASP A 291 30.44 -5.60 -33.20
C ASP A 291 29.40 -4.55 -33.62
N ILE A 292 28.14 -4.96 -33.75
CA ILE A 292 27.04 -4.02 -34.03
C ILE A 292 26.89 -3.00 -32.90
N LYS A 293 26.91 -3.44 -31.64
CA LYS A 293 26.75 -2.53 -30.50
C LYS A 293 27.93 -1.60 -30.28
N ASP A 294 29.13 -2.08 -30.58
CA ASP A 294 30.37 -1.32 -30.38
C ASP A 294 30.59 -0.30 -31.51
N ARG A 295 30.30 -0.70 -32.76
CA ARG A 295 30.67 0.10 -33.95
C ARG A 295 29.52 0.77 -34.66
N LEU A 296 28.30 0.22 -34.59
CA LEU A 296 27.16 0.70 -35.39
C LEU A 296 26.15 1.54 -34.59
N ILE A 297 26.13 1.40 -33.26
CA ILE A 297 25.27 2.21 -32.40
C ILE A 297 26.00 3.51 -32.06
N ILE A 298 25.50 4.62 -32.60
CA ILE A 298 26.15 5.92 -32.50
C ILE A 298 25.22 6.86 -31.72
N PRO A 299 25.66 7.44 -30.58
CA PRO A 299 24.86 8.45 -29.89
C PRO A 299 24.55 9.60 -30.84
N ARG A 300 23.34 10.17 -30.74
CA ARG A 300 22.95 11.33 -31.54
C ARG A 300 23.97 12.45 -31.33
N SER A 301 24.84 12.67 -32.31
CA SER A 301 25.94 13.63 -32.14
C SER A 301 25.40 15.06 -32.30
N GLU A 302 25.73 15.94 -31.34
CA GLU A 302 25.55 17.39 -31.49
C GLU A 302 26.54 18.00 -32.50
N ARG A 303 27.56 17.23 -32.90
CA ARG A 303 28.61 17.68 -33.82
C ARG A 303 28.03 18.11 -35.17
N SER A 304 28.64 19.12 -35.77
CA SER A 304 28.26 19.56 -37.10
C SER A 304 28.55 18.47 -38.13
N VAL A 305 27.72 18.39 -39.16
CA VAL A 305 27.87 17.45 -40.27
C VAL A 305 29.26 17.56 -40.93
N TRP A 306 29.84 18.76 -40.94
CA TRP A 306 31.18 19.01 -41.46
C TRP A 306 32.29 18.42 -40.59
N ASP A 307 32.10 18.40 -39.26
CA ASP A 307 33.07 17.82 -38.34
C ASP A 307 33.09 16.30 -38.46
N LEU A 308 31.92 15.66 -38.60
CA LEU A 308 31.82 14.21 -38.86
C LEU A 308 32.51 13.82 -40.18
N LEU A 309 32.42 14.65 -41.21
CA LEU A 309 33.09 14.40 -42.50
C LEU A 309 34.63 14.48 -42.41
N LYS A 310 35.20 15.10 -41.37
CA LYS A 310 36.66 15.15 -41.19
C LYS A 310 37.23 13.80 -40.73
N ASP A 311 36.41 12.94 -40.15
CA ASP A 311 36.81 11.63 -39.64
C ASP A 311 36.92 10.55 -40.74
N ILE A 312 36.60 10.92 -41.99
CA ILE A 312 36.66 10.05 -43.17
C ILE A 312 37.90 10.44 -43.99
N SER A 313 38.62 9.43 -44.46
CA SER A 313 39.86 9.51 -45.25
C SER A 313 39.69 10.02 -46.70
N VAL A 314 38.74 10.91 -46.96
CA VAL A 314 38.46 11.47 -48.29
C VAL A 314 38.97 12.90 -48.48
N ASN A 315 39.38 13.23 -49.71
CA ASN A 315 39.95 14.53 -50.03
C ASN A 315 38.95 15.70 -49.77
N ARG A 316 39.47 16.91 -49.52
CA ARG A 316 38.64 18.09 -49.17
C ARG A 316 37.58 18.42 -50.25
N ARG A 317 37.89 18.18 -51.53
CA ARG A 317 36.97 18.43 -52.65
C ARG A 317 35.79 17.45 -52.59
N ALA A 318 36.05 16.17 -52.35
CA ALA A 318 35.05 15.13 -52.15
C ALA A 318 34.16 15.46 -50.94
N ARG A 319 34.73 15.85 -49.79
CA ARG A 319 33.96 16.28 -48.60
C ARG A 319 33.01 17.45 -48.89
N LYS A 320 33.45 18.46 -49.64
CA LYS A 320 32.59 19.59 -50.05
C LYS A 320 31.47 19.15 -51.00
N ARG A 321 31.70 18.16 -51.87
CA ARG A 321 30.68 17.61 -52.77
C ARG A 321 29.65 16.78 -52.02
N LEU A 322 30.12 15.96 -51.08
CA LEU A 322 29.29 15.23 -50.13
C LEU A 322 28.35 16.21 -49.41
N LEU A 323 28.88 17.25 -48.75
CA LEU A 323 28.03 18.26 -48.11
C LEU A 323 26.95 18.91 -49.00
N ARG A 324 27.18 19.01 -50.32
CA ARG A 324 26.25 19.64 -51.28
C ARG A 324 25.26 18.64 -51.89
N ALA A 325 25.35 17.36 -51.54
CA ALA A 325 24.50 16.33 -52.09
C ALA A 325 23.03 16.58 -51.70
N ALA A 326 22.17 16.64 -52.70
CA ALA A 326 20.73 16.80 -52.51
C ALA A 326 20.05 15.47 -52.15
N ALA A 327 20.62 14.33 -52.58
CA ALA A 327 20.10 13.02 -52.29
C ALA A 327 21.18 11.94 -52.32
N TRP A 328 20.86 10.81 -51.69
CA TRP A 328 21.73 9.66 -51.56
C TRP A 328 21.09 8.40 -52.10
N ILE A 329 21.87 7.62 -52.84
CA ILE A 329 21.47 6.32 -53.34
C ILE A 329 22.41 5.29 -52.72
N VAL A 330 21.89 4.50 -51.78
CA VAL A 330 22.63 3.42 -51.12
C VAL A 330 22.28 2.10 -51.80
N ARG A 331 23.28 1.40 -52.31
CA ARG A 331 23.13 0.11 -52.98
C ARG A 331 23.85 -1.00 -52.22
N TRP A 332 23.10 -2.06 -51.94
CA TRP A 332 23.57 -3.29 -51.30
C TRP A 332 23.27 -4.48 -52.21
N ASP A 333 24.18 -4.83 -53.11
CA ASP A 333 24.05 -6.01 -54.00
C ASP A 333 24.49 -7.30 -53.26
N PRO A 334 24.00 -8.51 -53.57
CA PRO A 334 24.64 -9.74 -53.09
C PRO A 334 26.04 -9.91 -53.71
N PRO A 335 26.99 -10.63 -53.06
CA PRO A 335 28.37 -10.80 -53.55
C PRO A 335 28.50 -11.63 -54.85
N THR A 336 27.42 -11.98 -55.52
CA THR A 336 27.44 -12.70 -56.78
C THR A 336 26.75 -11.89 -57.87
N VAL A 337 27.55 -11.41 -58.81
CA VAL A 337 27.48 -11.67 -60.26
C VAL A 337 28.30 -10.55 -60.90
N GLU A 338 29.47 -10.97 -61.38
CA GLU A 338 30.37 -10.31 -62.33
C GLU A 338 30.18 -8.81 -62.53
N ARG A 339 31.19 -8.02 -62.14
CA ARG A 339 31.38 -6.70 -62.74
C ARG A 339 32.79 -6.53 -63.24
N PHE A 340 32.86 -6.30 -64.55
CA PHE A 340 33.98 -5.68 -65.23
C PHE A 340 34.52 -4.51 -64.41
N LYS A 341 35.85 -4.48 -64.29
CA LYS A 341 36.63 -3.36 -63.76
C LYS A 341 36.12 -2.06 -64.36
N ASP A 342 35.35 -1.31 -63.58
CA ASP A 342 35.11 0.10 -63.82
C ASP A 342 35.91 0.86 -62.75
N PRO A 343 37.07 1.44 -63.10
CA PRO A 343 38.08 1.95 -62.17
C PRO A 343 37.67 3.26 -61.43
N LEU A 344 36.39 3.63 -61.37
CA LEU A 344 35.90 4.92 -60.82
C LEU A 344 34.83 4.81 -59.71
N LYS A 345 34.69 3.68 -59.01
CA LYS A 345 33.35 3.23 -58.52
C LYS A 345 33.08 3.12 -57.01
N HIS A 346 33.78 3.83 -56.10
CA HIS A 346 33.46 3.75 -54.65
C HIS A 346 32.62 4.92 -54.11
N LEU A 347 32.64 6.09 -54.76
CA LEU A 347 31.72 7.22 -54.52
C LEU A 347 31.45 7.89 -55.87
N SER A 348 30.49 7.37 -56.63
CA SER A 348 30.12 8.00 -57.90
C SER A 348 29.15 9.14 -57.66
N TYR A 349 29.41 10.27 -58.32
CA TYR A 349 28.58 11.47 -58.22
C TYR A 349 27.79 11.60 -59.51
N PHE A 350 26.46 11.62 -59.41
CA PHE A 350 25.57 11.81 -60.56
C PHE A 350 24.80 13.12 -60.37
N GLY A 351 25.32 14.21 -60.95
CA GLY A 351 24.85 15.56 -60.65
C GLY A 351 24.99 15.88 -59.17
N ASP A 352 23.87 16.22 -58.52
CA ASP A 352 23.80 16.52 -57.08
C ASP A 352 23.51 15.29 -56.21
N ARG A 353 23.54 14.07 -56.79
CA ARG A 353 23.29 12.83 -56.06
C ARG A 353 24.59 12.07 -55.77
N VAL A 354 24.69 11.52 -54.56
CA VAL A 354 25.79 10.67 -54.13
C VAL A 354 25.37 9.21 -54.18
N TYR A 355 26.14 8.40 -54.87
CA TYR A 355 25.93 6.95 -54.97
C TYR A 355 26.95 6.20 -54.12
N VAL A 356 26.44 5.35 -53.23
CA VAL A 356 27.23 4.55 -52.30
C VAL A 356 26.99 3.08 -52.62
N ASN A 357 28.02 2.41 -53.14
CA ASN A 357 28.01 0.95 -53.30
C ASN A 357 28.66 0.32 -52.07
N VAL A 358 27.83 -0.22 -51.19
CA VAL A 358 28.28 -0.64 -49.86
C VAL A 358 29.22 -1.82 -49.94
N ASN A 359 29.00 -2.79 -50.84
CA ASN A 359 29.91 -3.95 -50.95
C ASN A 359 31.27 -3.57 -51.53
N ALA A 360 31.30 -2.70 -52.53
CA ALA A 360 32.58 -2.22 -53.07
C ALA A 360 33.35 -1.47 -51.98
N MET A 361 32.65 -0.64 -51.20
CA MET A 361 33.27 0.07 -50.08
C MET A 361 33.74 -0.86 -48.95
N VAL A 362 33.02 -1.94 -48.65
CA VAL A 362 33.40 -2.95 -47.63
C VAL A 362 34.59 -3.80 -48.09
N VAL A 363 34.72 -4.05 -49.39
CA VAL A 363 35.85 -4.80 -49.97
C VAL A 363 37.09 -3.92 -50.10
N ASP A 364 36.92 -2.64 -50.45
CA ASP A 364 38.02 -1.71 -50.75
C ASP A 364 38.46 -0.86 -49.55
N ASN A 365 37.66 -0.72 -48.49
CA ASN A 365 37.97 0.06 -47.30
C ASN A 365 37.71 -0.73 -46.01
N ASP A 366 38.48 -0.43 -44.96
CA ASP A 366 38.19 -0.93 -43.62
C ASP A 366 36.74 -0.60 -43.24
N PHE A 367 36.05 -1.61 -42.69
CA PHE A 367 34.61 -1.64 -42.38
C PHE A 367 34.07 -0.38 -41.68
N GLU A 368 34.91 0.34 -40.93
CA GLU A 368 34.55 1.54 -40.18
C GLU A 368 34.24 2.76 -41.08
N ASP A 369 34.99 2.98 -42.15
CA ASP A 369 34.83 4.19 -42.97
C ASP A 369 33.53 4.16 -43.79
N VAL A 370 33.09 2.95 -44.18
CA VAL A 370 31.81 2.72 -44.86
C VAL A 370 30.66 3.15 -43.96
N TRP A 371 30.75 2.82 -42.68
CA TRP A 371 29.68 3.09 -41.73
C TRP A 371 29.59 4.57 -41.34
N LYS A 372 30.73 5.26 -41.28
CA LYS A 372 30.76 6.73 -41.14
C LYS A 372 30.07 7.43 -42.31
N VAL A 373 30.26 6.94 -43.54
CA VAL A 373 29.57 7.48 -44.73
C VAL A 373 28.07 7.23 -44.67
N LEU A 374 27.64 6.03 -44.29
CA LEU A 374 26.20 5.71 -44.18
C LEU A 374 25.51 6.44 -43.03
N HIS A 375 26.20 6.61 -41.90
CA HIS A 375 25.74 7.48 -40.82
C HIS A 375 25.60 8.93 -41.29
N TRP A 376 26.57 9.44 -42.06
CA TRP A 376 26.48 10.77 -42.67
C TRP A 376 25.25 10.89 -43.58
N ALA A 377 24.98 9.86 -44.40
CA ALA A 377 23.78 9.79 -45.25
C ALA A 377 22.50 9.92 -44.42
N ALA A 378 22.36 9.08 -43.39
CA ALA A 378 21.19 9.10 -42.51
C ALA A 378 20.99 10.47 -41.82
N VAL A 379 22.03 11.06 -41.25
CA VAL A 379 21.96 12.37 -40.57
C VAL A 379 21.64 13.50 -41.55
N SER A 380 22.22 13.48 -42.75
CA SER A 380 21.96 14.49 -43.78
C SER A 380 20.53 14.43 -44.32
N SER A 381 19.97 13.22 -44.45
CA SER A 381 18.59 13.01 -44.89
C SER A 381 17.55 13.32 -43.81
N CYS A 382 17.88 13.18 -42.52
CA CYS A 382 16.97 13.57 -41.43
C CYS A 382 16.93 15.08 -41.17
N ARG A 383 17.89 15.87 -41.70
CA ARG A 383 17.97 17.33 -41.52
C ARG A 383 17.46 18.14 -42.71
N SER A 384 16.92 17.51 -43.76
CA SER A 384 16.16 18.27 -44.76
C SER A 384 14.95 18.92 -44.09
N PRO A 385 14.71 20.22 -44.28
CA PRO A 385 13.58 20.89 -43.65
C PRO A 385 12.27 20.23 -44.10
N PRO A 386 11.25 20.15 -43.22
CA PRO A 386 9.89 19.96 -43.71
C PRO A 386 9.61 21.12 -44.68
N GLN A 387 9.20 20.78 -45.91
CA GLN A 387 8.62 21.77 -46.82
C GLN A 387 7.28 22.26 -46.28
#